data_AF-A0A6I3C544-F1
#
_entry.id   AF-A0A6I3C544-F1
#
_cell.length_a   1.000
_cell.length_b   1.000
_cell.length_c   1.000
_cell.angle_alpha   90.00
_cell.angle_beta   90.00
_cell.angle_gamma   90.00
#
_symmetry.space_group_name_H-M   'P 1'
#
loop_
_entity.id
_entity.type
_entity.pdbx_description
1 polymer ?
#
loop_
_entity_poly.entity_id
_entity_poly.type
_entity_poly.pdbx_seq_one_letter_code
_entity_poly.pdbx_strand_id
1 'polypeptide(L)'
;MTDCPPLPQITPWNRFYWTSGADGVLRIQSCAACGRIQHPPAPRCTRCRHADLDVVDLSGRGVVEAVTVNSQPWHPAFTPPYAVAVVALDEDRAVRLTTNIVNVDPNTVVIGLPVRVVFDKRDDVWLPMFEPDPDTPMRDPALAEEHVSSYDRERGQRELTRPAMADKFERNVVISGIGMSDVGRRLGRDPLGLMVDACLAAIADAGLDIADIDGISSYPGGAIGPLSGSNGGGIFALEEALRVRPIWFGSGLETSGQTGAVVNAMLAVNAGLCRHVLCVRGVWESTYQALERGGEIASGGSSRLAGEMEWRLPYGAFSAANWIGMMANRHMQTFGTSREQLGAIALNARVNAMRNPSAVYRDPLTMDEYLAARPITTPFGLYDCDVPCDGAVAVIVSHIDTVPDLRAPVIGVEAVGTHLGERISWDQGTLLHEPVLEGAARHVWSRTDLTPADIDVVELYDGFTFNCLSWLEILGFCERGEGGPFVEGGSRIALDGELPLNTHGGQLSAGRLHGWGFLHEACVQLRGEGGDRQVANQPEVVLFSAGGGHPGGVMILTQLR
;
A
#
# COMPACT_ATOMS: atom_id res chain seq x y z
N MET A 1 4.38 -26.52 5.01
CA MET A 1 4.52 -25.96 3.64
C MET A 1 5.22 -27.00 2.78
N THR A 2 4.83 -27.13 1.51
CA THR A 2 5.45 -28.07 0.56
C THR A 2 6.75 -27.49 0.00
N ASP A 3 7.70 -28.34 -0.40
CA ASP A 3 8.93 -27.92 -1.11
C ASP A 3 8.66 -27.48 -2.57
N CYS A 4 7.42 -27.60 -3.03
CA CYS A 4 6.97 -27.09 -4.32
C CYS A 4 6.48 -25.64 -4.17
N PRO A 5 6.84 -24.71 -5.07
CA PRO A 5 6.34 -23.35 -5.06
C PRO A 5 4.84 -23.36 -5.35
N PRO A 6 4.12 -22.31 -4.94
CA PRO A 6 2.72 -22.20 -5.25
C PRO A 6 2.54 -22.04 -6.77
N LEU A 7 1.73 -22.92 -7.36
CA LEU A 7 1.49 -22.97 -8.81
C LEU A 7 0.17 -22.29 -9.18
N PRO A 8 0.09 -21.66 -10.37
CA PRO A 8 -1.14 -21.06 -10.86
C PRO A 8 -2.23 -22.11 -11.16
N GLN A 9 -3.48 -21.68 -11.03
CA GLN A 9 -4.65 -22.43 -11.44
C GLN A 9 -4.80 -22.31 -12.95
N ILE A 10 -4.67 -23.45 -13.65
CA ILE A 10 -4.92 -23.48 -15.09
C ILE A 10 -6.43 -23.40 -15.34
N THR A 11 -6.83 -22.35 -16.06
CA THR A 11 -8.19 -22.08 -16.52
C THR A 11 -8.19 -22.03 -18.06
N PRO A 12 -9.36 -22.11 -18.73
CA PRO A 12 -9.44 -21.89 -20.17
C PRO A 12 -8.85 -20.54 -20.63
N TRP A 13 -8.80 -19.54 -19.74
CA TRP A 13 -8.41 -18.16 -20.06
C TRP A 13 -6.91 -17.88 -19.88
N ASN A 14 -6.17 -18.74 -19.19
CA ASN A 14 -4.73 -18.57 -18.97
C ASN A 14 -3.90 -19.80 -19.41
N ARG A 15 -4.55 -20.91 -19.81
CA ARG A 15 -3.87 -22.14 -20.25
C ARG A 15 -2.81 -21.88 -21.30
N PHE A 16 -3.13 -21.07 -22.31
CA PHE A 16 -2.20 -20.78 -23.41
C PHE A 16 -0.88 -20.19 -22.92
N TYR A 17 -0.87 -19.47 -21.80
CA TYR A 17 0.31 -18.87 -21.19
C TYR A 17 1.01 -19.90 -20.30
N TRP A 18 0.29 -20.49 -19.35
CA TRP A 18 0.88 -21.41 -18.36
C TRP A 18 1.35 -22.74 -18.93
N THR A 19 0.91 -23.13 -20.13
CA THR A 19 1.40 -24.33 -20.83
C THR A 19 2.27 -24.00 -22.03
N SER A 20 2.61 -22.72 -22.26
CA SER A 20 3.30 -22.30 -23.49
C SER A 20 4.70 -22.93 -23.60
N GLY A 21 5.38 -23.15 -22.47
CA GLY A 21 6.72 -23.74 -22.46
C GLY A 21 6.80 -25.22 -22.89
N ALA A 22 5.68 -25.89 -23.17
CA ALA A 22 5.68 -27.30 -23.59
C ALA A 22 6.42 -27.53 -24.92
N ASP A 23 6.43 -26.55 -25.82
CA ASP A 23 7.19 -26.53 -27.07
C ASP A 23 8.28 -25.45 -27.09
N GLY A 24 8.57 -24.84 -25.94
CA GLY A 24 9.62 -23.83 -25.77
C GLY A 24 9.25 -22.43 -26.29
N VAL A 25 7.98 -22.15 -26.58
CA VAL A 25 7.53 -20.86 -27.13
C VAL A 25 6.70 -20.08 -26.11
N LEU A 26 7.07 -18.84 -25.82
CA LEU A 26 6.25 -17.96 -24.98
C LEU A 26 5.04 -17.46 -25.76
N ARG A 27 3.85 -17.54 -25.17
CA ARG A 27 2.59 -17.15 -25.82
C ARG A 27 1.83 -16.13 -25.00
N ILE A 28 1.22 -15.17 -25.70
CA ILE A 28 0.42 -14.11 -25.07
C ILE A 28 -0.87 -13.84 -25.83
N GLN A 29 -1.84 -13.24 -25.16
CA GLN A 29 -3.09 -12.80 -25.77
C GLN A 29 -2.84 -11.55 -26.65
N SER A 30 -3.43 -11.53 -27.86
CA SER A 30 -3.39 -10.43 -28.81
C SER A 30 -4.78 -10.06 -29.31
N CYS A 31 -4.98 -8.80 -29.70
CA CYS A 31 -6.22 -8.33 -30.30
C CYS A 31 -6.22 -8.49 -31.82
N ALA A 32 -7.20 -9.19 -32.38
CA ALA A 32 -7.34 -9.39 -33.82
C ALA A 32 -7.56 -8.07 -34.61
N ALA A 33 -8.16 -7.05 -33.98
CA ALA A 33 -8.44 -5.78 -34.65
C ALA A 33 -7.29 -4.76 -34.64
N CYS A 34 -6.51 -4.70 -33.55
CA CYS A 34 -5.46 -3.67 -33.41
C CYS A 34 -4.06 -4.23 -33.18
N GLY A 35 -3.90 -5.56 -33.12
CA GLY A 35 -2.62 -6.24 -32.93
C GLY A 35 -1.98 -6.06 -31.55
N ARG A 36 -2.62 -5.35 -30.61
CA ARG A 36 -2.07 -5.12 -29.26
C ARG A 36 -1.99 -6.44 -28.49
N ILE A 37 -0.81 -6.76 -27.97
CA ILE A 37 -0.63 -7.82 -26.98
C ILE A 37 -0.94 -7.30 -25.56
N GLN A 38 -1.39 -8.18 -24.66
CA GLN A 38 -1.77 -7.76 -23.30
C GLN A 38 -1.49 -8.82 -22.23
N HIS A 39 -1.04 -8.33 -21.06
CA HIS A 39 -0.83 -9.11 -19.86
C HIS A 39 -1.33 -8.38 -18.60
N PRO A 40 -1.83 -9.10 -17.59
CA PRO A 40 -2.46 -10.43 -17.70
C PRO A 40 -3.58 -10.50 -18.75
N PRO A 41 -4.05 -11.70 -19.11
CA PRO A 41 -5.15 -11.87 -20.07
C PRO A 41 -6.42 -11.15 -19.59
N ALA A 42 -7.15 -10.55 -20.53
CA ALA A 42 -8.40 -9.82 -20.26
C ALA A 42 -9.49 -10.26 -21.23
N PRO A 43 -10.79 -10.12 -20.87
CA PRO A 43 -11.90 -10.55 -21.72
C PRO A 43 -12.11 -9.66 -22.97
N ARG A 44 -11.44 -8.50 -23.03
CA ARG A 44 -11.46 -7.56 -24.16
C ARG A 44 -10.10 -6.92 -24.32
N CYS A 45 -9.82 -6.41 -25.52
CA CYS A 45 -8.62 -5.62 -25.77
C CYS A 45 -8.62 -4.36 -24.89
N THR A 46 -7.59 -4.18 -24.09
CA THR A 46 -7.44 -3.03 -23.16
C THR A 46 -7.30 -1.68 -23.87
N ARG A 47 -7.02 -1.68 -25.19
CA ARG A 47 -6.93 -0.50 -26.04
C ARG A 47 -8.22 -0.19 -26.81
N CYS A 48 -8.65 -1.10 -27.68
CA CYS A 48 -9.78 -0.84 -28.60
C CYS A 48 -11.09 -1.48 -28.15
N ARG A 49 -11.11 -2.21 -27.02
CA ARG A 49 -12.29 -2.89 -26.43
C ARG A 49 -12.90 -3.99 -27.30
N HIS A 50 -12.25 -4.35 -28.40
CA HIS A 50 -12.66 -5.48 -29.22
C HIS A 50 -12.61 -6.78 -28.41
N ALA A 51 -13.54 -7.69 -28.70
CA ALA A 51 -13.70 -8.96 -27.99
C ALA A 51 -12.98 -10.12 -28.68
N ASP A 52 -12.60 -9.95 -29.95
CA ASP A 52 -11.91 -10.98 -30.71
C ASP A 52 -10.42 -10.97 -30.34
N LEU A 53 -10.00 -12.00 -29.61
CA LEU A 53 -8.70 -12.10 -28.99
C LEU A 53 -8.09 -13.45 -29.36
N ASP A 54 -6.92 -13.39 -29.99
CA ASP A 54 -6.12 -14.53 -30.39
C ASP A 54 -4.95 -14.76 -29.43
N VAL A 55 -4.23 -15.85 -29.64
CA VAL A 55 -2.94 -16.13 -28.99
C VAL A 55 -1.85 -16.05 -30.03
N VAL A 56 -0.77 -15.35 -29.72
CA VAL A 56 0.40 -15.19 -30.60
C VAL A 56 1.66 -15.74 -29.94
N ASP A 57 2.53 -16.30 -30.77
CA ASP A 57 3.87 -16.73 -30.40
C ASP A 57 4.79 -15.50 -30.31
N LEU A 58 5.58 -15.42 -29.23
CA LEU A 58 6.55 -14.36 -29.01
C LEU A 58 7.98 -14.85 -29.28
N SER A 59 8.89 -13.91 -29.52
CA SER A 59 10.33 -14.15 -29.64
C SER A 59 10.95 -14.72 -28.36
N GLY A 60 10.30 -14.47 -27.21
CA GLY A 60 10.81 -14.81 -25.89
C GLY A 60 11.95 -13.90 -25.43
N ARG A 61 12.19 -12.76 -26.08
CA ARG A 61 13.21 -11.78 -25.69
C ARG A 61 12.59 -10.59 -24.96
N GLY A 62 13.38 -9.97 -24.10
CA GLY A 62 12.98 -8.79 -23.36
C GLY A 62 14.13 -8.13 -22.64
N VAL A 63 13.79 -7.22 -21.74
CA VAL A 63 14.76 -6.45 -20.94
C VAL A 63 14.25 -6.24 -19.52
N VAL A 64 15.16 -6.33 -18.56
CA VAL A 64 14.86 -6.05 -17.14
C VAL A 64 14.54 -4.56 -16.97
N GLU A 65 13.32 -4.26 -16.53
CA GLU A 65 12.83 -2.90 -16.26
C GLU A 65 12.88 -2.52 -14.78
N ALA A 66 12.72 -3.50 -13.91
CA ALA A 66 12.85 -3.35 -12.47
C ALA A 66 13.34 -4.67 -11.87
N VAL A 67 14.12 -4.60 -10.80
CA VAL A 67 14.68 -5.80 -10.15
C VAL A 67 14.87 -5.55 -8.66
N THR A 68 14.69 -6.60 -7.88
CA THR A 68 15.11 -6.68 -6.49
C THR A 68 15.75 -8.04 -6.23
N VAL A 69 16.74 -8.09 -5.36
CA VAL A 69 17.36 -9.33 -4.90
C VAL A 69 16.81 -9.66 -3.53
N ASN A 70 16.00 -10.72 -3.46
CA ASN A 70 15.39 -11.15 -2.22
C ASN A 70 16.38 -11.98 -1.39
N SER A 71 16.52 -11.63 -0.11
CA SER A 71 17.36 -12.32 0.88
C SER A 71 16.53 -13.05 1.95
N GLN A 72 15.24 -12.73 2.06
CA GLN A 72 14.35 -13.29 3.07
C GLN A 72 13.81 -14.67 2.64
N PRO A 73 13.89 -15.71 3.49
CA PRO A 73 13.33 -17.03 3.19
C PRO A 73 11.82 -17.05 3.43
N TRP A 74 11.03 -16.53 2.48
CA TRP A 74 9.57 -16.47 2.58
C TRP A 74 8.89 -17.84 2.47
N HIS A 75 9.47 -18.74 1.67
CA HIS A 75 8.86 -20.04 1.36
C HIS A 75 9.95 -21.10 1.11
N PRO A 76 9.80 -22.35 1.60
CA PRO A 76 10.82 -23.40 1.48
C PRO A 76 11.27 -23.74 0.05
N ALA A 77 10.37 -23.55 -0.92
CA ALA A 77 10.65 -23.82 -2.34
C ALA A 77 11.66 -22.86 -3.00
N PHE A 78 12.04 -21.78 -2.32
CA PHE A 78 12.98 -20.77 -2.82
C PHE A 78 14.15 -20.64 -1.86
N THR A 79 15.36 -20.76 -2.38
CA THR A 79 16.60 -20.57 -1.62
C THR A 79 17.14 -19.17 -1.92
N PRO A 80 17.09 -18.20 -0.96
CA PRO A 80 17.74 -16.90 -1.14
C PRO A 80 19.28 -17.02 -1.23
N PRO A 81 19.97 -16.11 -1.93
CA PRO A 81 19.40 -14.99 -2.68
C PRO A 81 18.84 -15.38 -4.05
N TYR A 82 17.79 -14.71 -4.50
CA TYR A 82 17.27 -14.82 -5.87
C TYR A 82 16.76 -13.47 -6.39
N ALA A 83 16.90 -13.26 -7.70
CA ALA A 83 16.44 -12.05 -8.37
C ALA A 83 14.96 -12.20 -8.76
N VAL A 84 14.14 -11.25 -8.32
CA VAL A 84 12.78 -11.04 -8.82
C VAL A 84 12.83 -9.79 -9.69
N ALA A 85 12.33 -9.90 -10.91
CA ALA A 85 12.38 -8.82 -11.88
C ALA A 85 11.03 -8.62 -12.59
N VAL A 86 10.84 -7.42 -13.10
CA VAL A 86 9.84 -7.11 -14.11
C VAL A 86 10.56 -7.01 -15.45
N VAL A 87 10.22 -7.90 -16.39
CA VAL A 87 10.78 -7.93 -17.75
C VAL A 87 9.80 -7.34 -18.73
N ALA A 88 10.19 -6.28 -19.45
CA ALA A 88 9.45 -5.77 -20.60
C ALA A 88 9.78 -6.58 -21.85
N LEU A 89 8.74 -6.99 -22.57
CA LEU A 89 8.88 -7.78 -23.80
C LEU A 89 9.32 -6.91 -24.98
N ASP A 90 10.05 -7.49 -25.92
CA ASP A 90 10.55 -6.77 -27.10
C ASP A 90 9.44 -6.41 -28.09
N GLU A 91 8.37 -7.21 -28.15
CA GLU A 91 7.23 -6.96 -29.04
C GLU A 91 6.41 -5.73 -28.61
N ASP A 92 6.27 -5.51 -27.30
CA ASP A 92 5.62 -4.34 -26.72
C ASP A 92 6.13 -4.13 -25.28
N ARG A 93 6.92 -3.07 -25.05
CA ARG A 93 7.51 -2.79 -23.72
C ARG A 93 6.49 -2.38 -22.67
N ALA A 94 5.25 -2.05 -23.07
CA ALA A 94 4.15 -1.82 -22.14
C ALA A 94 3.58 -3.14 -21.58
N VAL A 95 3.93 -4.28 -22.17
CA VAL A 95 3.59 -5.60 -21.66
C VAL A 95 4.78 -6.18 -20.93
N ARG A 96 4.57 -6.46 -19.64
CA ARG A 96 5.63 -6.82 -18.72
C ARG A 96 5.30 -8.08 -17.96
N LEU A 97 6.32 -8.81 -17.54
CA LEU A 97 6.17 -10.06 -16.79
C LEU A 97 6.97 -9.96 -15.49
N THR A 98 6.32 -10.19 -14.35
CA THR A 98 7.04 -10.50 -13.11
C THR A 98 7.63 -11.91 -13.25
N THR A 99 8.92 -12.06 -12.98
CA THR A 99 9.67 -13.29 -13.24
C THR A 99 10.92 -13.40 -12.34
N ASN A 100 11.58 -14.55 -12.35
CA ASN A 100 12.97 -14.68 -11.90
C ASN A 100 13.95 -14.49 -13.05
N ILE A 101 15.12 -13.94 -12.72
CA ILE A 101 16.31 -13.99 -13.60
C ILE A 101 17.21 -15.12 -13.09
N VAL A 102 17.45 -16.12 -13.93
CA VAL A 102 18.14 -17.37 -13.60
C VAL A 102 19.42 -17.52 -14.44
N ASN A 103 20.23 -18.54 -14.10
CA ASN A 103 21.51 -18.84 -14.76
C ASN A 103 22.52 -17.68 -14.73
N VAL A 104 22.47 -16.88 -13.66
CA VAL A 104 23.33 -15.72 -13.40
C VAL A 104 23.45 -15.51 -11.89
N ASP A 105 24.49 -14.82 -11.42
CA ASP A 105 24.53 -14.34 -10.03
C ASP A 105 23.41 -13.29 -9.83
N PRO A 106 22.44 -13.52 -8.92
CA PRO A 106 21.34 -12.60 -8.67
C PRO A 106 21.77 -11.16 -8.40
N ASN A 107 22.93 -10.97 -7.76
CA ASN A 107 23.45 -9.64 -7.39
C ASN A 107 24.00 -8.85 -8.60
N THR A 108 24.17 -9.51 -9.74
CA THR A 108 24.65 -8.86 -10.98
C THR A 108 23.53 -8.46 -11.93
N VAL A 109 22.28 -8.79 -11.58
CA VAL A 109 21.11 -8.44 -12.39
C VAL A 109 20.82 -6.96 -12.21
N VAL A 110 20.80 -6.23 -13.32
CA VAL A 110 20.58 -4.77 -13.33
C VAL A 110 19.49 -4.40 -14.33
N ILE A 111 18.87 -3.24 -14.11
CA ILE A 111 17.93 -2.66 -15.08
C ILE A 111 18.66 -2.37 -16.39
N GLY A 112 18.02 -2.68 -17.52
CA GLY A 112 18.61 -2.60 -18.85
C GLY A 112 19.26 -3.91 -19.34
N LEU A 113 19.34 -4.95 -18.49
CA LEU A 113 19.87 -6.26 -18.86
C LEU A 113 18.95 -6.94 -19.89
N PRO A 114 19.42 -7.23 -21.11
CA PRO A 114 18.68 -8.01 -22.08
C PRO A 114 18.61 -9.48 -21.66
N VAL A 115 17.45 -10.08 -21.88
CA VAL A 115 17.15 -11.43 -21.41
C VAL A 115 16.36 -12.22 -22.44
N ARG A 116 16.47 -13.55 -22.35
CA ARG A 116 15.70 -14.51 -23.14
C ARG A 116 15.00 -15.52 -22.25
N VAL A 117 13.82 -15.96 -22.68
CA VAL A 117 12.95 -16.84 -21.92
C VAL A 117 13.55 -18.25 -21.82
N VAL A 118 13.39 -18.84 -20.64
CA VAL A 118 13.57 -20.26 -20.36
C VAL A 118 12.36 -20.73 -19.57
N PHE A 119 12.07 -22.03 -19.57
CA PHE A 119 10.88 -22.56 -18.91
C PHE A 119 11.26 -23.53 -17.81
N ASP A 120 10.73 -23.30 -16.61
CA ASP A 120 10.81 -24.22 -15.50
C ASP A 120 9.49 -25.00 -15.40
N LYS A 121 9.55 -26.30 -15.73
CA LYS A 121 8.37 -27.16 -15.73
C LYS A 121 8.12 -27.70 -14.33
N ARG A 122 6.94 -27.39 -13.78
CA ARG A 122 6.44 -27.92 -12.51
C ARG A 122 5.01 -28.42 -12.68
N ASP A 123 4.81 -29.72 -12.47
CA ASP A 123 3.53 -30.40 -12.72
C ASP A 123 3.04 -30.16 -14.17
N ASP A 124 1.88 -29.53 -14.35
CA ASP A 124 1.27 -29.16 -15.64
C ASP A 124 1.51 -27.70 -16.03
N VAL A 125 2.35 -26.98 -15.30
CA VAL A 125 2.72 -25.58 -15.53
C VAL A 125 4.16 -25.47 -16.02
N TRP A 126 4.38 -24.58 -16.99
CA TRP A 126 5.70 -24.13 -17.42
C TRP A 126 5.83 -22.67 -17.02
N LEU A 127 6.59 -22.41 -15.97
CA LEU A 127 6.84 -21.04 -15.51
C LEU A 127 7.83 -20.38 -16.47
N PRO A 128 7.46 -19.29 -17.17
CA PRO A 128 8.41 -18.52 -17.94
C PRO A 128 9.36 -17.80 -16.97
N MET A 129 10.62 -18.17 -17.03
CA MET A 129 11.75 -17.51 -16.38
C MET A 129 12.61 -16.85 -17.45
N PHE A 130 13.59 -16.05 -17.05
CA PHE A 130 14.48 -15.36 -17.98
C PHE A 130 15.94 -15.53 -17.59
N GLU A 131 16.84 -15.60 -18.56
CA GLU A 131 18.28 -15.61 -18.35
C GLU A 131 18.95 -14.54 -19.21
N PRO A 132 20.17 -14.08 -18.87
CA PRO A 132 20.89 -13.11 -19.68
C PRO A 132 21.02 -13.54 -21.14
N ASP A 133 20.82 -12.60 -22.06
CA ASP A 133 21.00 -12.80 -23.50
C ASP A 133 22.36 -12.24 -23.92
N PRO A 134 23.41 -13.06 -24.03
CA PRO A 134 24.79 -12.58 -24.22
C PRO A 134 25.02 -11.94 -25.59
N ASP A 135 24.13 -12.20 -26.55
CA ASP A 135 24.22 -11.71 -27.92
C ASP A 135 23.62 -10.31 -28.10
N THR A 136 22.95 -9.79 -27.08
CA THR A 136 22.28 -8.49 -27.09
C THR A 136 23.02 -7.52 -26.18
N PRO A 137 23.36 -6.30 -26.62
CA PRO A 137 24.01 -5.31 -25.78
C PRO A 137 23.06 -4.77 -24.70
N MET A 138 23.64 -4.30 -23.58
CA MET A 138 22.92 -3.59 -22.53
C MET A 138 22.09 -2.44 -23.10
N ARG A 139 20.86 -2.30 -22.63
CA ARG A 139 19.99 -1.17 -22.99
C ARG A 139 20.15 -0.04 -21.97
N ASP A 140 20.11 1.19 -22.47
CA ASP A 140 20.16 2.36 -21.62
C ASP A 140 18.93 2.41 -20.68
N PRO A 141 19.13 2.37 -19.35
CA PRO A 141 18.06 2.50 -18.37
C PRO A 141 17.30 3.83 -18.48
N ALA A 142 17.96 4.92 -18.91
CA ALA A 142 17.35 6.24 -19.03
C ALA A 142 16.28 6.31 -20.13
N LEU A 143 16.37 5.45 -21.15
CA LEU A 143 15.34 5.35 -22.19
C LEU A 143 14.03 4.74 -21.67
N ALA A 144 14.02 4.09 -20.49
CA ALA A 144 12.83 3.43 -19.94
C ALA A 144 11.67 4.39 -19.63
N GLU A 145 11.93 5.68 -19.38
CA GLU A 145 10.85 6.67 -19.19
C GLU A 145 10.02 6.89 -20.47
N GLU A 146 10.58 6.64 -21.66
CA GLU A 146 9.91 6.81 -22.95
C GLU A 146 8.80 5.77 -23.25
N HIS A 147 8.69 4.69 -22.48
CA HIS A 147 7.96 3.47 -22.88
C HIS A 147 6.71 3.14 -22.06
N VAL A 148 6.14 4.09 -21.34
CA VAL A 148 4.71 3.99 -21.02
C VAL A 148 3.96 4.09 -22.35
N SER A 149 3.11 3.11 -22.68
CA SER A 149 2.30 3.14 -23.90
C SER A 149 1.69 4.54 -24.07
N SER A 150 1.71 5.11 -25.27
CA SER A 150 1.07 6.41 -25.52
C SER A 150 -0.38 6.44 -25.02
N TYR A 151 -1.06 5.30 -25.08
CA TYR A 151 -2.40 5.10 -24.53
C TYR A 151 -2.48 5.28 -23.01
N ASP A 152 -1.52 4.77 -22.25
CA ASP A 152 -1.49 4.86 -20.80
C ASP A 152 -1.03 6.25 -20.35
N ARG A 153 -0.13 6.90 -21.11
CA ARG A 153 0.20 8.33 -20.94
C ARG A 153 -1.00 9.25 -21.18
N GLU A 154 -1.70 9.06 -22.29
CA GLU A 154 -2.92 9.82 -22.63
C GLU A 154 -4.01 9.64 -21.58
N ARG A 155 -4.07 8.47 -20.91
CA ARG A 155 -5.01 8.22 -19.82
C ARG A 155 -4.60 8.92 -18.51
N GLY A 156 -3.33 8.87 -18.13
CA GLY A 156 -2.79 9.56 -16.94
C GLY A 156 -2.83 11.10 -17.05
N GLN A 157 -2.73 11.63 -18.27
CA GLN A 157 -2.83 13.06 -18.56
C GLN A 157 -4.28 13.59 -18.63
N ARG A 158 -5.30 12.73 -18.46
CA ARG A 158 -6.68 13.23 -18.44
C ARG A 158 -6.87 14.18 -17.26
N GLU A 159 -7.43 15.34 -17.55
CA GLU A 159 -7.90 16.26 -16.52
C GLU A 159 -8.95 15.56 -15.66
N LEU A 160 -8.89 15.83 -14.34
CA LEU A 160 -9.93 15.38 -13.43
C LEU A 160 -11.26 15.95 -13.88
N THR A 161 -12.27 15.09 -13.98
CA THR A 161 -13.62 15.55 -14.31
C THR A 161 -14.14 16.42 -13.18
N ARG A 162 -14.51 17.67 -13.50
CA ARG A 162 -15.06 18.58 -12.50
C ARG A 162 -16.37 18.01 -11.93
N PRO A 163 -16.56 18.01 -10.61
CA PRO A 163 -17.82 17.63 -10.00
C PRO A 163 -18.97 18.47 -10.54
N ALA A 164 -20.15 17.87 -10.69
CA ALA A 164 -21.36 18.58 -11.11
C ALA A 164 -21.91 19.51 -10.01
N MET A 165 -21.67 19.18 -8.74
CA MET A 165 -22.09 19.96 -7.58
C MET A 165 -20.93 20.82 -7.07
N ALA A 166 -21.24 22.06 -6.70
CA ALA A 166 -20.27 22.95 -6.06
C ALA A 166 -20.10 22.64 -4.56
N ASP A 167 -21.12 22.05 -3.93
CA ASP A 167 -21.06 21.69 -2.52
C ASP A 167 -20.25 20.40 -2.30
N LYS A 168 -19.39 20.44 -1.29
CA LYS A 168 -18.41 19.39 -0.97
C LYS A 168 -18.94 18.58 0.20
N PHE A 169 -19.07 17.27 0.03
CA PHE A 169 -19.59 16.40 1.09
C PHE A 169 -18.72 16.42 2.35
N GLU A 170 -17.43 16.74 2.21
CA GLU A 170 -16.48 16.89 3.31
C GLU A 170 -16.92 17.96 4.32
N ARG A 171 -17.64 18.99 3.88
CA ARG A 171 -18.14 20.07 4.75
C ARG A 171 -19.31 19.66 5.64
N ASN A 172 -19.99 18.58 5.30
CA ASN A 172 -21.17 18.11 6.03
C ASN A 172 -20.84 17.03 7.07
N VAL A 173 -19.56 16.71 7.23
CA VAL A 173 -19.09 15.63 8.10
C VAL A 173 -17.94 16.09 8.98
N VAL A 174 -17.82 15.45 10.15
CA VAL A 174 -16.72 15.66 11.09
C VAL A 174 -16.25 14.31 11.63
N ILE A 175 -14.98 14.23 12.04
CA ILE A 175 -14.52 13.15 12.90
C ILE A 175 -14.81 13.55 14.35
N SER A 176 -15.79 12.87 14.96
CA SER A 176 -16.30 13.22 16.28
C SER A 176 -15.63 12.47 17.42
N GLY A 177 -15.09 11.27 17.15
CA GLY A 177 -14.44 10.44 18.15
C GLY A 177 -13.32 9.60 17.56
N ILE A 178 -12.28 9.37 18.34
CA ILE A 178 -11.16 8.48 18.00
C ILE A 178 -10.91 7.50 19.14
N GLY A 179 -10.47 6.29 18.80
CA GLY A 179 -10.16 5.25 19.77
C GLY A 179 -9.10 4.30 19.27
N MET A 180 -8.30 3.79 20.19
CA MET A 180 -7.23 2.83 19.90
C MET A 180 -7.19 1.77 20.99
N SER A 181 -7.00 0.51 20.61
CA SER A 181 -6.76 -0.58 21.56
C SER A 181 -5.31 -0.58 22.04
N ASP A 182 -4.93 -1.58 22.84
CA ASP A 182 -3.52 -1.92 22.99
C ASP A 182 -2.89 -2.18 21.61
N VAL A 183 -1.67 -1.68 21.41
CA VAL A 183 -0.85 -1.92 20.22
C VAL A 183 0.44 -2.59 20.67
N GLY A 184 0.78 -3.72 20.07
CA GLY A 184 1.94 -4.47 20.50
C GLY A 184 2.28 -5.65 19.61
N ARG A 185 3.31 -6.40 20.00
CA ARG A 185 3.69 -7.64 19.32
C ARG A 185 3.32 -8.86 20.15
N ARG A 186 2.68 -9.84 19.51
CA ARG A 186 2.29 -11.11 20.13
C ARG A 186 1.46 -10.86 21.39
N LEU A 187 0.47 -9.98 21.28
CA LEU A 187 -0.38 -9.62 22.42
C LEU A 187 -1.14 -10.83 22.97
N GLY A 188 -1.41 -11.84 22.13
CA GLY A 188 -2.17 -13.03 22.53
C GLY A 188 -3.63 -12.71 22.89
N ARG A 189 -4.08 -11.48 22.62
CA ARG A 189 -5.46 -11.04 22.81
C ARG A 189 -6.32 -11.46 21.62
N ASP A 190 -7.61 -11.62 21.89
CA ASP A 190 -8.60 -11.91 20.85
C ASP A 190 -8.69 -10.74 19.84
N PRO A 191 -8.63 -11.02 18.52
CA PRO A 191 -8.65 -9.99 17.49
C PRO A 191 -9.93 -9.15 17.48
N LEU A 192 -11.09 -9.75 17.77
CA LEU A 192 -12.37 -9.04 17.85
C LEU A 192 -12.41 -8.18 19.11
N GLY A 193 -11.88 -8.68 20.23
CA GLY A 193 -11.73 -7.93 21.47
C GLY A 193 -10.93 -6.64 21.30
N LEU A 194 -9.81 -6.67 20.55
CA LEU A 194 -9.05 -5.46 20.23
C LEU A 194 -9.91 -4.44 19.46
N MET A 195 -10.69 -4.89 18.46
CA MET A 195 -11.58 -4.00 17.74
C MET A 195 -12.69 -3.41 18.63
N VAL A 196 -13.27 -4.23 19.52
CA VAL A 196 -14.29 -3.78 20.48
C VAL A 196 -13.73 -2.70 21.40
N ASP A 197 -12.53 -2.88 21.95
CA ASP A 197 -11.88 -1.88 22.80
C ASP A 197 -11.70 -0.55 22.07
N ALA A 198 -11.19 -0.58 20.84
CA ALA A 198 -11.01 0.63 20.03
C ALA A 198 -12.36 1.31 19.72
N CYS A 199 -13.40 0.53 19.42
CA CYS A 199 -14.73 1.07 19.16
C CYS A 199 -15.36 1.72 20.39
N LEU A 200 -15.28 1.07 21.55
CA LEU A 200 -15.80 1.62 22.80
C LEU A 200 -15.05 2.89 23.21
N ALA A 201 -13.73 2.92 23.00
CA ALA A 201 -12.93 4.13 23.21
C ALA A 201 -13.38 5.28 22.30
N ALA A 202 -13.60 5.03 21.01
CA ALA A 202 -14.06 6.06 20.07
C ALA A 202 -15.48 6.59 20.38
N ILE A 203 -16.39 5.70 20.81
CA ILE A 203 -17.74 6.06 21.25
C ILE A 203 -17.69 6.94 22.49
N ALA A 204 -16.91 6.53 23.50
CA ALA A 204 -16.73 7.30 24.72
C ALA A 204 -16.04 8.65 24.47
N ASP A 205 -15.08 8.71 23.55
CA ASP A 205 -14.39 9.94 23.13
C ASP A 205 -15.36 10.94 22.49
N ALA A 206 -16.23 10.47 21.60
CA ALA A 206 -17.29 11.29 21.00
C ALA A 206 -18.34 11.77 22.03
N GLY A 207 -18.44 11.12 23.18
CA GLY A 207 -19.48 11.36 24.18
C GLY A 207 -20.82 10.74 23.83
N LEU A 208 -20.82 9.70 22.99
CA LEU A 208 -22.01 8.99 22.51
C LEU A 208 -22.25 7.71 23.32
N ASP A 209 -23.46 7.18 23.23
CA ASP A 209 -23.79 5.81 23.63
C ASP A 209 -23.74 4.86 22.43
N ILE A 210 -23.58 3.56 22.67
CA ILE A 210 -23.64 2.52 21.62
C ILE A 210 -24.94 2.62 20.80
N ALA A 211 -26.04 3.04 21.44
CA ALA A 211 -27.34 3.19 20.81
C ALA A 211 -27.42 4.34 19.78
N ASP A 212 -26.48 5.30 19.82
CA ASP A 212 -26.41 6.41 18.88
C ASP A 212 -25.74 6.01 17.55
N ILE A 213 -25.03 4.88 17.53
CA ILE A 213 -24.33 4.39 16.35
C ILE A 213 -25.32 3.76 15.37
N ASP A 214 -25.56 4.46 14.27
CA ASP A 214 -26.50 4.06 13.23
C ASP A 214 -25.81 3.61 11.93
N GLY A 215 -24.48 3.64 11.87
CA GLY A 215 -23.74 2.97 10.80
C GLY A 215 -22.44 2.31 11.25
N ILE A 216 -21.99 1.31 10.48
CA ILE A 216 -20.70 0.65 10.72
C ILE A 216 -19.90 0.45 9.43
N SER A 217 -18.61 0.79 9.49
CA SER A 217 -17.68 0.65 8.36
C SER A 217 -16.39 -0.04 8.78
N SER A 218 -15.85 -0.94 7.96
CA SER A 218 -14.53 -1.51 8.24
C SER A 218 -13.74 -1.90 7.01
N TYR A 219 -12.41 -1.99 7.17
CA TYR A 219 -11.48 -2.56 6.20
C TYR A 219 -10.69 -3.70 6.86
N PRO A 220 -10.39 -4.82 6.17
CA PRO A 220 -10.77 -5.21 4.79
C PRO A 220 -12.08 -6.02 4.69
N GLY A 221 -12.80 -6.18 5.80
CA GLY A 221 -14.01 -7.01 5.89
C GLY A 221 -13.77 -8.44 6.33
N GLY A 222 -14.86 -9.17 6.61
CA GLY A 222 -14.82 -10.46 7.33
C GLY A 222 -14.67 -11.71 6.46
N ALA A 223 -14.95 -11.62 5.16
CA ALA A 223 -15.07 -12.79 4.27
C ALA A 223 -13.75 -13.54 4.04
N ILE A 224 -12.62 -12.86 4.24
CA ILE A 224 -11.28 -13.42 4.13
C ILE A 224 -10.79 -14.08 5.44
N GLY A 225 -11.61 -14.11 6.50
CA GLY A 225 -11.17 -14.59 7.81
C GLY A 225 -9.91 -13.82 8.29
N PRO A 226 -9.17 -14.33 9.28
CA PRO A 226 -7.86 -13.80 9.65
C PRO A 226 -6.80 -14.31 8.66
N LEU A 227 -7.03 -14.21 7.34
CA LEU A 227 -6.01 -14.54 6.33
C LEU A 227 -4.72 -13.78 6.68
N SER A 228 -3.70 -14.54 7.09
CA SER A 228 -2.40 -14.02 7.56
C SER A 228 -2.48 -13.01 8.72
N GLY A 229 -3.53 -13.06 9.56
CA GLY A 229 -3.74 -12.12 10.66
C GLY A 229 -3.99 -10.67 10.23
N SER A 230 -4.30 -10.45 8.94
CA SER A 230 -4.50 -9.11 8.38
C SER A 230 -5.85 -8.49 8.77
N ASN A 231 -6.71 -9.17 9.53
CA ASN A 231 -8.05 -8.71 9.88
C ASN A 231 -8.38 -9.05 11.34
N GLY A 232 -8.96 -8.10 12.06
CA GLY A 232 -9.44 -8.26 13.45
C GLY A 232 -10.83 -8.90 13.55
N GLY A 233 -11.55 -9.02 12.43
CA GLY A 233 -12.93 -9.51 12.38
C GLY A 233 -13.77 -8.64 11.42
N GLY A 234 -14.84 -9.21 10.88
CA GLY A 234 -15.74 -8.47 10.00
C GLY A 234 -16.77 -7.64 10.76
N ILE A 235 -17.43 -6.71 10.05
CA ILE A 235 -18.54 -5.91 10.60
C ILE A 235 -19.66 -6.75 11.23
N PHE A 236 -19.93 -7.96 10.74
CA PHE A 236 -20.96 -8.83 11.32
C PHE A 236 -20.58 -9.39 12.69
N ALA A 237 -19.30 -9.72 12.90
CA ALA A 237 -18.82 -10.15 14.21
C ALA A 237 -18.82 -8.99 15.20
N LEU A 238 -18.52 -7.78 14.71
CA LEU A 238 -18.52 -6.57 15.52
C LEU A 238 -19.94 -6.12 15.90
N GLU A 239 -20.90 -6.24 14.97
CA GLU A 239 -22.32 -6.03 15.26
C GLU A 239 -22.78 -6.99 16.36
N GLU A 240 -22.50 -8.29 16.24
CA GLU A 240 -22.87 -9.29 17.25
C GLU A 240 -22.25 -8.97 18.63
N ALA A 241 -21.00 -8.49 18.65
CA ALA A 241 -20.28 -8.17 19.88
C ALA A 241 -20.78 -6.89 20.56
N LEU A 242 -21.01 -5.82 19.80
CA LEU A 242 -21.44 -4.51 20.33
C LEU A 242 -22.96 -4.38 20.45
N ARG A 243 -23.73 -5.21 19.74
CA ARG A 243 -25.20 -5.10 19.59
C ARG A 243 -25.66 -3.74 19.05
N VAL A 244 -24.83 -3.10 18.24
CA VAL A 244 -25.21 -1.91 17.45
C VAL A 244 -26.31 -2.28 16.46
N ARG A 245 -27.16 -1.32 16.08
CA ARG A 245 -28.26 -1.54 15.14
C ARG A 245 -28.10 -0.64 13.91
N PRO A 246 -27.08 -0.90 13.07
CA PRO A 246 -26.78 -0.03 11.96
C PRO A 246 -27.93 -0.04 10.93
N ILE A 247 -28.35 1.14 10.50
CA ILE A 247 -29.23 1.32 9.33
C ILE A 247 -28.43 1.31 8.02
N TRP A 248 -27.11 1.49 8.12
CA TRP A 248 -26.16 1.35 7.01
C TRP A 248 -24.90 0.60 7.45
N PHE A 249 -24.35 -0.24 6.58
CA PHE A 249 -23.08 -0.89 6.82
C PHE A 249 -22.26 -1.00 5.53
N GLY A 250 -20.93 -0.95 5.64
CA GLY A 250 -20.03 -1.06 4.50
C GLY A 250 -18.69 -1.71 4.87
N SER A 251 -18.21 -2.65 4.08
CA SER A 251 -16.89 -3.26 4.32
C SER A 251 -16.35 -3.95 3.08
N GLY A 252 -15.04 -3.85 2.83
CA GLY A 252 -14.40 -4.53 1.72
C GLY A 252 -12.95 -4.12 1.47
N LEU A 253 -12.33 -4.81 0.51
CA LEU A 253 -10.96 -4.56 0.06
C LEU A 253 -10.87 -3.46 -1.02
N GLU A 254 -11.92 -3.34 -1.85
CA GLU A 254 -11.94 -2.44 -3.01
C GLU A 254 -12.39 -1.03 -2.61
N THR A 255 -11.53 -0.32 -1.90
CA THR A 255 -11.73 1.07 -1.45
C THR A 255 -10.55 1.96 -1.85
N SER A 256 -10.65 3.29 -1.69
CA SER A 256 -9.55 4.23 -1.93
C SER A 256 -8.47 4.13 -0.85
N GLY A 257 -7.68 3.06 -0.89
CA GLY A 257 -6.77 2.66 0.19
C GLY A 257 -7.52 2.15 1.42
N GLN A 258 -6.77 1.83 2.47
CA GLN A 258 -7.32 1.19 3.68
C GLN A 258 -8.21 2.13 4.51
N THR A 259 -8.09 3.45 4.34
CA THR A 259 -8.95 4.45 4.97
C THR A 259 -10.15 4.82 4.10
N GLY A 260 -10.32 4.21 2.92
CA GLY A 260 -11.53 4.38 2.12
C GLY A 260 -12.82 3.92 2.82
N ALA A 261 -12.72 3.07 3.86
CA ALA A 261 -13.83 2.78 4.76
C ALA A 261 -14.37 4.03 5.49
N VAL A 262 -13.49 4.98 5.83
CA VAL A 262 -13.86 6.28 6.43
C VAL A 262 -14.53 7.17 5.38
N VAL A 263 -14.02 7.20 4.14
CA VAL A 263 -14.68 7.96 3.06
C VAL A 263 -16.09 7.42 2.77
N ASN A 264 -16.28 6.10 2.74
CA ASN A 264 -17.60 5.50 2.58
C ASN A 264 -18.57 5.92 3.68
N ALA A 265 -18.09 6.00 4.92
CA ALA A 265 -18.87 6.52 6.05
C ALA A 265 -19.23 7.99 5.87
N MET A 266 -18.29 8.84 5.44
CA MET A 266 -18.56 10.25 5.13
C MET A 266 -19.66 10.39 4.06
N LEU A 267 -19.60 9.57 3.00
CA LEU A 267 -20.61 9.56 1.94
C LEU A 267 -21.98 9.10 2.46
N ALA A 268 -22.04 8.11 3.34
CA ALA A 268 -23.29 7.65 3.95
C ALA A 268 -23.92 8.72 4.86
N VAL A 269 -23.10 9.39 5.68
CA VAL A 269 -23.53 10.51 6.53
C VAL A 269 -24.03 11.67 5.68
N ASN A 270 -23.25 12.11 4.69
CA ASN A 270 -23.64 13.21 3.81
C ASN A 270 -24.90 12.90 2.97
N ALA A 271 -25.13 11.63 2.62
CA ALA A 271 -26.33 11.20 1.92
C ALA A 271 -27.59 11.19 2.82
N GLY A 272 -27.45 11.47 4.12
CA GLY A 272 -28.53 11.45 5.10
C GLY A 272 -28.95 10.03 5.51
N LEU A 273 -28.12 9.02 5.25
CA LEU A 273 -28.39 7.64 5.70
C LEU A 273 -28.06 7.43 7.17
N CYS A 274 -27.07 8.15 7.70
CA CYS A 274 -26.57 8.00 9.07
C CYS A 274 -26.31 9.34 9.73
N ARG A 275 -26.43 9.37 11.05
CA ARG A 275 -25.92 10.45 11.91
C ARG A 275 -24.51 10.17 12.38
N HIS A 276 -24.21 8.92 12.76
CA HIS A 276 -22.96 8.51 13.39
C HIS A 276 -22.52 7.14 12.87
N VAL A 277 -21.43 7.12 12.11
CA VAL A 277 -20.86 5.90 11.55
C VAL A 277 -19.57 5.54 12.27
N LEU A 278 -19.57 4.38 12.92
CA LEU A 278 -18.40 3.79 13.55
C LEU A 278 -17.52 3.10 12.49
N CYS A 279 -16.32 3.61 12.30
CA CYS A 279 -15.34 3.10 11.35
C CYS A 279 -14.21 2.41 12.11
N VAL A 280 -13.80 1.20 11.71
CA VAL A 280 -12.75 0.45 12.43
C VAL A 280 -11.81 -0.35 11.53
N ARG A 281 -10.56 -0.46 11.99
CA ARG A 281 -9.53 -1.33 11.44
C ARG A 281 -8.81 -2.08 12.56
N GLY A 282 -8.79 -3.41 12.48
CA GLY A 282 -8.02 -4.27 13.39
C GLY A 282 -6.99 -5.14 12.66
N VAL A 283 -5.76 -5.19 13.18
CA VAL A 283 -4.66 -6.05 12.72
C VAL A 283 -4.30 -7.03 13.84
N TRP A 284 -3.96 -8.28 13.48
CA TRP A 284 -3.60 -9.34 14.42
C TRP A 284 -2.45 -10.19 13.88
N GLU A 285 -1.55 -9.55 13.13
CA GLU A 285 -0.57 -10.24 12.30
C GLU A 285 0.56 -10.84 13.12
N SER A 286 0.99 -10.15 14.18
CA SER A 286 2.16 -10.57 14.95
C SER A 286 1.87 -11.80 15.81
N THR A 287 0.67 -11.89 16.41
CA THR A 287 0.20 -13.10 17.08
C THR A 287 -0.08 -14.22 16.07
N TYR A 288 -0.78 -13.92 14.96
CA TYR A 288 -1.06 -14.92 13.93
C TYR A 288 0.22 -15.60 13.43
N GLN A 289 1.24 -14.82 13.06
CA GLN A 289 2.51 -15.37 12.58
C GLN A 289 3.24 -16.19 13.66
N ALA A 290 3.07 -15.85 14.95
CA ALA A 290 3.66 -16.63 16.04
C ALA A 290 2.97 -17.99 16.19
N LEU A 291 1.64 -18.01 16.15
CA LEU A 291 0.84 -19.24 16.22
C LEU A 291 1.06 -20.13 14.99
N GLU A 292 1.18 -19.53 13.80
CA GLU A 292 1.51 -20.25 12.57
C GLU A 292 2.90 -20.91 12.67
N ARG A 293 3.93 -20.17 13.11
CA ARG A 293 5.27 -20.73 13.36
C ARG A 293 5.28 -21.79 14.45
N GLY A 294 4.40 -21.68 15.43
CA GLY A 294 4.19 -22.67 16.49
C GLY A 294 3.41 -23.91 16.05
N GLY A 295 2.80 -23.89 14.85
CA GLY A 295 1.95 -24.97 14.35
C GLY A 295 0.56 -25.03 14.99
N GLU A 296 0.16 -23.98 15.71
CA GLU A 296 -1.15 -23.88 16.37
C GLU A 296 -2.27 -23.46 15.39
N ILE A 297 -1.89 -22.73 14.34
CA ILE A 297 -2.78 -22.39 13.22
C ILE A 297 -2.17 -22.98 11.95
N ALA A 298 -3.03 -23.55 11.09
CA ALA A 298 -2.59 -24.09 9.82
C ALA A 298 -2.04 -22.97 8.92
N SER A 299 -0.80 -23.12 8.45
CA SER A 299 -0.31 -22.38 7.29
C SER A 299 -1.21 -22.71 6.11
N GLY A 300 -1.69 -21.68 5.40
CA GLY A 300 -2.52 -21.84 4.20
C GLY A 300 -1.92 -22.89 3.26
N GLY A 301 -2.60 -24.03 3.14
CA GLY A 301 -2.12 -25.19 2.41
C GLY A 301 -2.60 -25.22 0.96
N SER A 302 -1.67 -25.58 0.06
CA SER A 302 -1.84 -26.04 -1.33
C SER A 302 -3.23 -25.83 -1.95
N SER A 303 -3.54 -24.59 -2.31
CA SER A 303 -4.47 -24.33 -3.40
C SER A 303 -3.69 -23.70 -4.53
N ARG A 304 -4.03 -24.07 -5.77
CA ARG A 304 -3.50 -23.37 -6.93
C ARG A 304 -3.91 -21.91 -6.86
N LEU A 305 -2.99 -21.04 -7.24
CA LEU A 305 -3.19 -19.60 -7.19
C LEU A 305 -4.17 -19.14 -8.26
N ALA A 306 -5.02 -18.19 -7.92
CA ALA A 306 -5.90 -17.51 -8.86
C ALA A 306 -5.85 -16.00 -8.62
N GLY A 307 -6.34 -15.23 -9.59
CA GLY A 307 -6.36 -13.78 -9.51
C GLY A 307 -4.94 -13.20 -9.57
N GLU A 308 -4.76 -12.01 -9.00
CA GLU A 308 -3.53 -11.24 -9.17
C GLU A 308 -2.26 -11.97 -8.69
N MET A 309 -2.36 -12.78 -7.64
CA MET A 309 -1.21 -13.45 -7.03
C MET A 309 -0.63 -14.57 -7.90
N GLU A 310 -1.40 -15.12 -8.85
CA GLU A 310 -0.91 -16.17 -9.77
C GLU A 310 0.26 -15.68 -10.64
N TRP A 311 0.38 -14.36 -10.86
CA TRP A 311 1.40 -13.74 -11.70
C TRP A 311 2.68 -13.36 -10.93
N ARG A 312 2.77 -13.64 -9.62
CA ARG A 312 3.87 -13.17 -8.75
C ARG A 312 4.42 -14.23 -7.81
N LEU A 313 3.55 -14.90 -7.05
CA LEU A 313 3.98 -15.87 -6.05
C LEU A 313 4.76 -17.07 -6.64
N PRO A 314 4.49 -17.55 -7.87
CA PRO A 314 5.31 -18.60 -8.47
C PRO A 314 6.78 -18.19 -8.68
N TYR A 315 7.08 -16.89 -8.63
CA TYR A 315 8.42 -16.32 -8.81
C TYR A 315 9.07 -15.89 -7.49
N GLY A 316 8.48 -16.27 -6.36
CA GLY A 316 9.04 -15.96 -5.04
C GLY A 316 8.80 -14.52 -4.57
N ALA A 317 7.93 -13.77 -5.23
CA ALA A 317 7.58 -12.40 -4.87
C ALA A 317 6.45 -12.36 -3.83
N PHE A 318 6.71 -12.89 -2.63
CA PHE A 318 5.71 -13.14 -1.58
C PHE A 318 5.31 -11.92 -0.76
N SER A 319 6.12 -10.88 -0.76
CA SER A 319 5.94 -9.71 0.09
C SER A 319 5.85 -8.44 -0.73
N ALA A 320 5.06 -7.48 -0.26
CA ALA A 320 5.06 -6.12 -0.79
C ALA A 320 6.47 -5.50 -0.78
N ALA A 321 7.34 -5.94 0.12
CA ALA A 321 8.75 -5.57 0.13
C ALA A 321 9.42 -5.83 -1.23
N ASN A 322 9.10 -6.95 -1.90
CA ASN A 322 9.70 -7.27 -3.20
C ASN A 322 9.23 -6.27 -4.28
N TRP A 323 7.94 -5.95 -4.31
CA TRP A 323 7.36 -5.10 -5.35
C TRP A 323 7.76 -3.63 -5.17
N ILE A 324 7.74 -3.15 -3.92
CA ILE A 324 8.15 -1.79 -3.57
C ILE A 324 9.67 -1.66 -3.66
N GLY A 325 10.43 -2.72 -3.35
CA GLY A 325 11.89 -2.74 -3.50
C GLY A 325 12.33 -2.57 -4.95
N MET A 326 11.56 -3.13 -5.90
CA MET A 326 11.77 -2.90 -7.34
C MET A 326 11.57 -1.42 -7.72
N MET A 327 10.54 -0.75 -7.19
CA MET A 327 10.30 0.68 -7.40
C MET A 327 11.39 1.54 -6.75
N ALA A 328 11.82 1.19 -5.54
CA ALA A 328 12.89 1.86 -4.81
C ALA A 328 14.23 1.76 -5.56
N ASN A 329 14.63 0.55 -6.00
CA ASN A 329 15.85 0.39 -6.79
C ASN A 329 15.82 1.22 -8.08
N ARG A 330 14.66 1.32 -8.73
CA ARG A 330 14.50 2.15 -9.93
C ARG A 330 14.66 3.64 -9.60
N HIS A 331 14.04 4.12 -8.52
CA HIS A 331 14.18 5.51 -8.07
C HIS A 331 15.64 5.82 -7.69
N MET A 332 16.30 4.95 -6.94
CA MET A 332 17.72 5.08 -6.60
C MET A 332 18.62 5.12 -7.85
N GLN A 333 18.35 4.30 -8.87
CA GLN A 333 19.10 4.34 -10.12
C GLN A 333 18.86 5.63 -10.93
N THR A 334 17.62 6.14 -10.90
CA THR A 334 17.21 7.30 -11.71
C THR A 334 17.64 8.61 -11.07
N PHE A 335 17.46 8.75 -9.76
CA PHE A 335 17.63 10.01 -9.02
C PHE A 335 18.80 9.99 -8.04
N GLY A 336 19.45 8.84 -7.82
CA GLY A 336 20.60 8.73 -6.94
C GLY A 336 20.26 8.70 -5.45
N THR A 337 19.00 8.45 -5.08
CA THR A 337 18.61 8.30 -3.67
C THR A 337 19.44 7.24 -2.97
N SER A 338 19.92 7.54 -1.76
CA SER A 338 20.81 6.67 -0.99
C SER A 338 20.06 5.87 0.09
N ARG A 339 20.69 4.80 0.58
CA ARG A 339 20.14 4.05 1.72
C ARG A 339 20.12 4.90 2.99
N GLU A 340 21.08 5.79 3.16
CA GLU A 340 21.19 6.72 4.28
C GLU A 340 20.01 7.71 4.30
N GLN A 341 19.56 8.18 3.13
CA GLN A 341 18.38 9.03 3.02
C GLN A 341 17.10 8.26 3.39
N LEU A 342 16.95 7.00 2.95
CA LEU A 342 15.87 6.13 3.44
C LEU A 342 15.96 5.90 4.96
N GLY A 343 17.18 5.75 5.48
CA GLY A 343 17.45 5.57 6.91
C GLY A 343 17.06 6.78 7.74
N ALA A 344 17.17 8.00 7.22
CA ALA A 344 16.76 9.21 7.91
C ALA A 344 15.26 9.18 8.30
N ILE A 345 14.42 8.61 7.43
CA ILE A 345 12.99 8.39 7.71
C ILE A 345 12.80 7.39 8.86
N ALA A 346 13.49 6.24 8.82
CA ALA A 346 13.41 5.22 9.86
C ALA A 346 13.92 5.73 11.23
N LEU A 347 15.00 6.51 11.23
CA LEU A 347 15.55 7.13 12.43
C LEU A 347 14.61 8.18 13.02
N ASN A 348 14.03 9.05 12.18
CA ASN A 348 13.02 10.02 12.61
C ASN A 348 11.80 9.33 13.22
N ALA A 349 11.28 8.31 12.54
CA ALA A 349 10.19 7.47 13.05
C ALA A 349 10.53 6.87 14.43
N ARG A 350 11.77 6.42 14.65
CA ARG A 350 12.19 5.90 15.95
C ARG A 350 12.25 6.97 17.04
N VAL A 351 12.81 8.13 16.73
CA VAL A 351 12.88 9.27 17.65
C VAL A 351 11.49 9.74 18.08
N ASN A 352 10.53 9.76 17.15
CA ASN A 352 9.13 10.07 17.45
C ASN A 352 8.45 8.97 18.28
N ALA A 353 8.68 7.69 17.94
CA ALA A 353 8.16 6.55 18.70
C ALA A 353 8.64 6.51 20.16
N MET A 354 9.85 6.97 20.47
CA MET A 354 10.35 7.06 21.85
C MET A 354 9.41 7.87 22.77
N ARG A 355 8.77 8.89 22.21
CA ARG A 355 7.81 9.81 22.88
C ARG A 355 6.38 9.29 22.88
N ASN A 356 6.10 8.23 22.10
CA ASN A 356 4.80 7.59 22.03
C ASN A 356 4.75 6.38 22.97
N PRO A 357 3.96 6.43 24.07
CA PRO A 357 3.87 5.29 24.99
C PRO A 357 3.27 4.03 24.35
N SER A 358 2.46 4.18 23.29
CA SER A 358 1.81 3.08 22.59
C SER A 358 2.65 2.49 21.45
N ALA A 359 3.83 3.06 21.15
CA ALA A 359 4.66 2.57 20.06
C ALA A 359 5.32 1.22 20.39
N VAL A 360 5.34 0.32 19.40
CA VAL A 360 5.94 -1.02 19.54
C VAL A 360 7.45 -0.97 19.78
N TYR A 361 8.15 -0.13 19.03
CA TYR A 361 9.61 0.00 19.14
C TYR A 361 10.02 1.39 19.58
N ARG A 362 10.70 1.43 20.74
CA ARG A 362 11.06 2.68 21.43
C ARG A 362 12.56 2.75 21.78
N ASP A 363 13.32 1.69 21.52
CA ASP A 363 14.77 1.73 21.71
C ASP A 363 15.42 2.57 20.59
N PRO A 364 16.40 3.44 20.91
CA PRO A 364 17.10 4.25 19.91
C PRO A 364 17.65 3.41 18.75
N LEU A 365 17.65 3.98 17.55
CA LEU A 365 18.21 3.37 16.34
C LEU A 365 19.24 4.33 15.75
N THR A 366 20.45 3.85 15.53
CA THR A 366 21.53 4.59 14.86
C THR A 366 21.58 4.26 13.36
N MET A 367 22.22 5.13 12.56
CA MET A 367 22.38 4.90 11.13
C MET A 367 23.22 3.64 10.86
N ASP A 368 24.25 3.38 11.65
CA ASP A 368 25.09 2.19 11.52
C ASP A 368 24.29 0.91 11.77
N GLU A 369 23.43 0.89 12.81
CA GLU A 369 22.52 -0.23 13.07
C GLU A 369 21.48 -0.41 11.96
N TYR A 370 20.98 0.69 11.40
CA TYR A 370 20.06 0.66 10.26
C TYR A 370 20.74 0.05 9.01
N LEU A 371 21.93 0.52 8.66
CA LEU A 371 22.66 0.06 7.47
C LEU A 371 23.12 -1.41 7.61
N ALA A 372 23.49 -1.83 8.83
CA ALA A 372 23.92 -3.18 9.17
C ALA A 372 22.76 -4.17 9.43
N ALA A 373 21.51 -3.70 9.42
CA ALA A 373 20.35 -4.53 9.65
C ALA A 373 20.25 -5.66 8.61
N ARG A 374 19.68 -6.80 9.02
CA ARG A 374 19.53 -7.96 8.12
C ARG A 374 18.82 -7.55 6.81
N PRO A 375 19.32 -7.96 5.64
CA PRO A 375 18.68 -7.66 4.37
C PRO A 375 17.36 -8.42 4.23
N ILE A 376 16.35 -7.76 3.66
CA ILE A 376 15.06 -8.38 3.30
C ILE A 376 15.02 -8.62 1.80
N THR A 377 15.13 -7.54 1.03
CA THR A 377 15.15 -7.53 -0.42
C THR A 377 15.74 -6.19 -0.85
N THR A 378 16.60 -6.12 -1.85
CA THR A 378 17.26 -4.83 -2.17
C THR A 378 16.24 -3.75 -2.54
N PRO A 379 16.36 -2.51 -2.02
CA PRO A 379 17.44 -1.98 -1.17
C PRO A 379 17.19 -2.12 0.35
N PHE A 380 16.08 -2.74 0.73
CA PHE A 380 15.53 -2.78 2.08
C PHE A 380 16.24 -3.76 3.03
N GLY A 381 16.63 -3.22 4.19
CA GLY A 381 16.92 -3.97 5.40
C GLY A 381 15.67 -4.14 6.28
N LEU A 382 15.87 -4.73 7.47
CA LEU A 382 14.78 -4.94 8.42
C LEU A 382 14.06 -3.64 8.83
N TYR A 383 14.82 -2.58 9.08
CA TYR A 383 14.28 -1.30 9.57
C TYR A 383 13.73 -0.40 8.46
N ASP A 384 13.85 -0.84 7.19
CA ASP A 384 13.09 -0.26 6.09
C ASP A 384 11.65 -0.76 6.03
N CYS A 385 11.35 -1.85 6.74
CA CYS A 385 10.04 -2.50 6.73
C CYS A 385 9.26 -2.14 7.99
N ASP A 386 7.96 -1.93 7.84
CA ASP A 386 7.07 -1.74 8.98
C ASP A 386 7.08 -2.90 9.99
N VAL A 387 6.53 -2.61 11.17
CA VAL A 387 6.49 -3.57 12.28
C VAL A 387 5.16 -4.33 12.26
N PRO A 388 5.15 -5.65 12.00
CA PRO A 388 3.94 -6.44 12.21
C PRO A 388 3.53 -6.35 13.68
N CYS A 389 2.29 -5.94 13.93
CA CYS A 389 1.72 -5.78 15.26
C CYS A 389 0.29 -6.36 15.35
N ASP A 390 -0.23 -6.36 16.56
CA ASP A 390 -1.64 -6.55 16.86
C ASP A 390 -2.17 -5.24 17.44
N GLY A 391 -3.37 -4.85 17.05
CA GLY A 391 -4.04 -3.65 17.54
C GLY A 391 -5.17 -3.20 16.63
N ALA A 392 -5.98 -2.27 17.11
CA ALA A 392 -7.08 -1.69 16.36
C ALA A 392 -7.21 -0.19 16.60
N VAL A 393 -7.69 0.51 15.58
CA VAL A 393 -8.08 1.92 15.64
C VAL A 393 -9.51 2.04 15.15
N ALA A 394 -10.29 2.88 15.82
CA ALA A 394 -11.62 3.26 15.41
C ALA A 394 -11.76 4.78 15.36
N VAL A 395 -12.61 5.26 14.46
CA VAL A 395 -13.04 6.66 14.39
C VAL A 395 -14.55 6.72 14.19
N ILE A 396 -15.18 7.79 14.67
CA ILE A 396 -16.60 8.06 14.42
C ILE A 396 -16.69 9.21 13.44
N VAL A 397 -17.37 8.98 12.32
CA VAL A 397 -17.75 10.01 11.37
C VAL A 397 -19.18 10.42 11.68
N SER A 398 -19.39 11.71 11.94
CA SER A 398 -20.70 12.26 12.29
C SER A 398 -21.12 13.37 11.34
N HIS A 399 -22.42 13.61 11.23
CA HIS A 399 -22.92 14.77 10.49
C HIS A 399 -22.59 16.07 11.24
N ILE A 400 -22.24 17.14 10.53
CA ILE A 400 -21.84 18.41 11.17
C ILE A 400 -22.93 19.01 12.08
N ASP A 401 -24.20 18.80 11.77
CA ASP A 401 -25.32 19.26 12.61
C ASP A 401 -25.41 18.58 13.99
N THR A 402 -24.69 17.46 14.20
CA THR A 402 -24.66 16.78 15.51
C THR A 402 -23.60 17.35 16.45
N VAL A 403 -22.75 18.28 16.00
CA VAL A 403 -21.69 18.87 16.81
C VAL A 403 -22.16 19.41 18.18
N PRO A 404 -23.34 20.04 18.32
CA PRO A 404 -23.84 20.47 19.62
C PRO A 404 -24.05 19.34 20.64
N ASP A 405 -24.21 18.10 20.18
CA ASP A 405 -24.49 16.92 21.01
C ASP A 405 -23.19 16.15 21.38
N LEU A 406 -22.02 16.56 20.87
CA LEU A 406 -20.75 15.84 20.99
C LEU A 406 -19.85 16.42 22.10
N ARG A 407 -19.01 15.56 22.70
CA ARG A 407 -18.12 15.94 23.81
C ARG A 407 -16.75 16.46 23.37
N ALA A 408 -16.05 15.72 22.51
CA ALA A 408 -14.68 16.03 22.13
C ALA A 408 -14.61 17.17 21.09
N PRO A 409 -13.49 17.92 21.04
CA PRO A 409 -13.22 18.80 19.90
C PRO A 409 -13.29 17.98 18.61
N VAL A 410 -14.27 18.30 17.76
CA VAL A 410 -14.48 17.60 16.51
C VAL A 410 -13.47 18.07 15.47
N ILE A 411 -13.09 17.18 14.56
CA ILE A 411 -12.12 17.47 13.50
C ILE A 411 -12.85 17.60 12.17
N GLY A 412 -12.59 18.70 11.46
CA GLY A 412 -13.10 18.93 10.12
C GLY A 412 -12.34 18.12 9.08
N VAL A 413 -12.99 17.84 7.95
CA VAL A 413 -12.34 17.26 6.77
C VAL A 413 -12.35 18.31 5.67
N GLU A 414 -11.17 18.73 5.22
CA GLU A 414 -11.04 19.74 4.17
C GLU A 414 -11.15 19.10 2.78
N ALA A 415 -10.45 17.98 2.58
CA ALA A 415 -10.42 17.30 1.29
C ALA A 415 -10.06 15.81 1.41
N VAL A 416 -10.55 15.01 0.46
CA VAL A 416 -10.15 13.59 0.33
C VAL A 416 -9.69 13.25 -1.10
N GLY A 417 -8.64 12.45 -1.20
CA GLY A 417 -8.08 11.90 -2.43
C GLY A 417 -8.49 10.45 -2.66
N THR A 418 -9.30 10.18 -3.68
CA THR A 418 -9.87 8.84 -3.95
C THR A 418 -9.73 8.38 -5.40
N HIS A 419 -9.11 9.18 -6.25
CA HIS A 419 -9.04 8.92 -7.68
C HIS A 419 -8.03 7.82 -8.02
N LEU A 420 -8.46 6.89 -8.87
CA LEU A 420 -7.61 5.89 -9.51
C LEU A 420 -7.02 6.47 -10.79
N GLY A 421 -5.80 7.00 -10.70
CA GLY A 421 -5.11 7.66 -11.82
C GLY A 421 -4.59 6.70 -12.90
N GLU A 422 -4.18 5.49 -12.51
CA GLU A 422 -3.67 4.47 -13.43
C GLU A 422 -4.25 3.07 -13.13
N ARG A 423 -3.76 2.07 -13.86
CA ARG A 423 -4.12 0.66 -13.64
C ARG A 423 -3.62 0.22 -12.26
N ILE A 424 -4.51 -0.40 -11.47
CA ILE A 424 -4.13 -1.12 -10.24
C ILE A 424 -3.28 -2.32 -10.66
N SER A 425 -1.95 -2.20 -10.56
CA SER A 425 -1.00 -3.24 -10.93
C SER A 425 0.42 -2.89 -10.48
N TRP A 426 1.12 -3.87 -9.93
CA TRP A 426 2.50 -3.73 -9.47
C TRP A 426 3.56 -3.86 -10.58
N ASP A 427 3.18 -4.32 -11.77
CA ASP A 427 4.11 -4.61 -12.86
C ASP A 427 3.67 -4.10 -14.24
N GLN A 428 2.38 -3.78 -14.42
CA GLN A 428 1.83 -3.26 -15.68
C GLN A 428 1.60 -1.74 -15.67
N GLY A 429 1.68 -1.07 -14.51
CA GLY A 429 1.55 0.38 -14.37
C GLY A 429 2.87 1.11 -14.66
N THR A 430 3.02 2.36 -14.24
CA THR A 430 4.35 2.99 -14.27
C THR A 430 5.23 2.36 -13.19
N LEU A 431 6.44 1.92 -13.52
CA LEU A 431 7.35 1.26 -12.56
C LEU A 431 8.13 2.25 -11.67
N LEU A 432 7.75 3.52 -11.72
CA LEU A 432 8.16 4.57 -10.79
C LEU A 432 6.99 4.79 -9.82
N HIS A 433 7.28 5.10 -8.57
CA HIS A 433 6.24 5.15 -7.55
C HIS A 433 5.22 6.27 -7.76
N GLU A 434 5.58 7.33 -8.48
CA GLU A 434 4.74 8.53 -8.59
C GLU A 434 3.32 8.26 -9.12
N PRO A 435 3.13 7.58 -10.26
CA PRO A 435 1.78 7.46 -10.84
C PRO A 435 0.85 6.52 -10.07
N VAL A 436 1.39 5.68 -9.18
CA VAL A 436 0.65 4.73 -8.33
C VAL A 436 -0.31 5.44 -7.40
N LEU A 437 0.10 6.60 -6.88
CA LEU A 437 -0.62 7.38 -5.88
C LEU A 437 -0.94 8.81 -6.36
N GLU A 438 -0.40 9.24 -7.50
CA GLU A 438 -0.66 10.55 -8.12
C GLU A 438 -2.17 10.82 -8.28
N GLY A 439 -2.96 9.79 -8.57
CA GLY A 439 -4.42 9.92 -8.66
C GLY A 439 -5.03 10.50 -7.39
N ALA A 440 -4.71 9.92 -6.24
CA ALA A 440 -5.22 10.36 -4.94
C ALA A 440 -4.69 11.76 -4.58
N ALA A 441 -3.41 12.04 -4.82
CA ALA A 441 -2.78 13.34 -4.57
C ALA A 441 -3.40 14.47 -5.44
N ARG A 442 -3.54 14.25 -6.75
CA ARG A 442 -4.21 15.21 -7.64
C ARG A 442 -5.66 15.46 -7.23
N HIS A 443 -6.35 14.41 -6.78
CA HIS A 443 -7.73 14.56 -6.34
C HIS A 443 -7.85 15.37 -5.07
N VAL A 444 -7.02 15.13 -4.04
CA VAL A 444 -7.09 15.92 -2.80
C VAL A 444 -6.80 17.39 -3.05
N TRP A 445 -5.76 17.70 -3.83
CA TRP A 445 -5.42 19.09 -4.18
C TRP A 445 -6.49 19.76 -5.07
N SER A 446 -7.19 19.01 -5.93
CA SER A 446 -8.32 19.55 -6.70
C SER A 446 -9.54 19.91 -5.84
N ARG A 447 -9.54 19.50 -4.57
CA ARG A 447 -10.65 19.62 -3.63
C ARG A 447 -10.39 20.60 -2.50
N THR A 448 -9.30 21.34 -2.53
CA THR A 448 -9.00 22.40 -1.56
C THR A 448 -8.31 23.56 -2.27
N ASP A 449 -8.34 24.74 -1.65
CA ASP A 449 -7.52 25.88 -2.07
C ASP A 449 -6.18 25.92 -1.29
N LEU A 450 -5.99 24.99 -0.34
CA LEU A 450 -4.72 24.81 0.37
C LEU A 450 -3.65 24.24 -0.56
N THR A 451 -2.41 24.52 -0.19
CA THR A 451 -1.19 24.09 -0.87
C THR A 451 -0.29 23.31 0.10
N PRO A 452 0.78 22.64 -0.37
CA PRO A 452 1.75 21.98 0.52
C PRO A 452 2.32 22.92 1.60
N ALA A 453 2.39 24.23 1.34
CA ALA A 453 2.89 25.22 2.29
C ALA A 453 1.91 25.53 3.44
N ASP A 454 0.64 25.12 3.32
CA ASP A 454 -0.39 25.33 4.33
C ASP A 454 -0.55 24.12 5.28
N ILE A 455 0.27 23.08 5.12
CA ILE A 455 0.21 21.86 5.92
C ILE A 455 1.17 21.98 7.11
N ASP A 456 0.65 21.87 8.34
CA ASP A 456 1.46 22.02 9.56
C ASP A 456 2.16 20.70 9.95
N VAL A 457 1.51 19.57 9.72
CA VAL A 457 2.01 18.22 10.07
C VAL A 457 1.63 17.24 8.99
N VAL A 458 2.52 16.28 8.71
CA VAL A 458 2.27 15.19 7.78
C VAL A 458 2.36 13.83 8.47
N GLU A 459 1.35 13.00 8.27
CA GLU A 459 1.28 11.62 8.75
C GLU A 459 1.22 10.68 7.52
N LEU A 460 2.38 10.41 6.94
CA LEU A 460 2.53 9.72 5.65
C LEU A 460 2.77 8.23 5.81
N TYR A 461 2.11 7.46 4.95
CA TYR A 461 2.20 6.00 4.95
C TYR A 461 3.63 5.51 4.71
N ASP A 462 4.23 4.95 5.75
CA ASP A 462 5.62 4.47 5.80
C ASP A 462 5.68 2.94 5.97
N GLY A 463 4.79 2.18 5.30
CA GLY A 463 4.90 0.71 5.27
C GLY A 463 6.30 0.22 4.88
N PHE A 464 6.96 1.01 4.03
CA PHE A 464 8.40 0.99 3.86
C PHE A 464 8.92 2.42 3.84
N THR A 465 10.19 2.65 4.18
CA THR A 465 10.86 3.97 4.11
C THR A 465 10.63 4.66 2.77
N PHE A 466 10.71 3.91 1.67
CA PHE A 466 10.48 4.43 0.31
C PHE A 466 9.04 4.89 0.05
N ASN A 467 8.02 4.28 0.68
CA ASN A 467 6.63 4.74 0.53
C ASN A 467 6.47 6.15 1.11
N CYS A 468 7.12 6.42 2.24
CA CYS A 468 7.08 7.75 2.85
C CYS A 468 7.81 8.78 1.97
N LEU A 469 9.01 8.44 1.48
CA LEU A 469 9.78 9.31 0.59
C LEU A 469 8.99 9.70 -0.65
N SER A 470 8.37 8.70 -1.28
CA SER A 470 7.61 8.92 -2.50
C SER A 470 6.27 9.64 -2.26
N TRP A 471 5.62 9.49 -1.10
CA TRP A 471 4.49 10.34 -0.73
C TRP A 471 4.88 11.83 -0.61
N LEU A 472 6.09 12.14 -0.12
CA LEU A 472 6.59 13.53 -0.08
C LEU A 472 6.70 14.15 -1.48
N GLU A 473 7.25 13.39 -2.43
CA GLU A 473 7.38 13.82 -3.83
C GLU A 473 6.00 13.96 -4.49
N ILE A 474 5.13 12.96 -4.36
CA ILE A 474 3.82 12.90 -5.02
C ILE A 474 2.86 13.99 -4.54
N LEU A 475 2.94 14.37 -3.27
CA LEU A 475 2.11 15.42 -2.70
C LEU A 475 2.67 16.82 -2.96
N GLY A 476 3.87 16.94 -3.52
CA GLY A 476 4.48 18.22 -3.89
C GLY A 476 5.17 18.95 -2.74
N PHE A 477 5.57 18.25 -1.67
CA PHE A 477 6.42 18.84 -0.62
C PHE A 477 7.87 19.03 -1.09
N CYS A 478 8.26 18.27 -2.11
CA CYS A 478 9.50 18.42 -2.86
C CYS A 478 9.26 18.01 -4.31
N GLU A 479 10.16 18.41 -5.21
CA GLU A 479 10.09 17.99 -6.60
C GLU A 479 10.41 16.50 -6.75
N ARG A 480 9.98 15.91 -7.87
CA ARG A 480 10.31 14.52 -8.25
C ARG A 480 11.80 14.24 -8.14
N GLY A 481 12.16 13.18 -7.42
CA GLY A 481 13.55 12.78 -7.21
C GLY A 481 14.31 13.61 -6.16
N GLU A 482 13.71 14.67 -5.63
CA GLU A 482 14.29 15.48 -4.55
C GLU A 482 13.90 14.97 -3.16
N GLY A 483 13.12 13.88 -3.04
CA GLY A 483 12.72 13.31 -1.75
C GLY A 483 13.90 12.83 -0.91
N GLY A 484 14.95 12.29 -1.55
CA GLY A 484 16.20 11.91 -0.89
C GLY A 484 16.91 13.12 -0.24
N PRO A 485 17.29 14.14 -1.02
CA PRO A 485 17.79 15.41 -0.49
C PRO A 485 16.88 16.08 0.55
N PHE A 486 15.54 15.98 0.40
CA PHE A 486 14.59 16.57 1.32
C PHE A 486 14.68 15.97 2.73
N VAL A 487 14.81 14.65 2.84
CA VAL A 487 14.89 13.95 4.13
C VAL A 487 16.32 13.81 4.66
N GLU A 488 17.33 14.27 3.91
CA GLU A 488 18.74 14.08 4.25
C GLU A 488 19.07 14.63 5.65
N GLY A 489 19.72 13.80 6.46
CA GLY A 489 20.06 14.12 7.85
C GLY A 489 18.86 14.16 8.82
N GLY A 490 17.61 14.07 8.33
CA GLY A 490 16.40 13.94 9.14
C GLY A 490 15.93 15.22 9.84
N SER A 491 16.65 16.34 9.74
CA SER A 491 16.33 17.57 10.48
C SER A 491 15.06 18.26 9.99
N ARG A 492 14.81 18.28 8.68
CA ARG A 492 13.61 18.91 8.09
C ARG A 492 12.32 18.20 8.49
N ILE A 493 12.40 16.87 8.69
CA ILE A 493 11.25 16.01 9.02
C ILE A 493 11.10 15.73 10.52
N ALA A 494 11.99 16.29 11.34
CA ALA A 494 11.97 16.15 12.79
C ALA A 494 10.70 16.76 13.40
N LEU A 495 10.37 16.37 14.64
CA LEU A 495 9.22 16.89 15.36
C LEU A 495 9.21 18.44 15.47
N ASP A 496 10.38 19.04 15.57
CA ASP A 496 10.64 20.49 15.59
C ASP A 496 11.23 21.03 14.27
N GLY A 497 11.14 20.22 13.21
CA GLY A 497 11.63 20.53 11.87
C GLY A 497 10.69 21.44 11.07
N GLU A 498 11.01 21.58 9.79
CA GLU A 498 10.22 22.36 8.83
C GLU A 498 8.86 21.71 8.54
N LEU A 499 8.83 20.38 8.44
CA LEU A 499 7.64 19.59 8.15
C LEU A 499 7.60 18.37 9.07
N PRO A 500 7.07 18.49 10.31
CA PRO A 500 6.97 17.38 11.24
C PRO A 500 6.28 16.17 10.62
N LEU A 501 7.02 15.06 10.55
CA LEU A 501 6.63 13.84 9.85
C LEU A 501 6.42 12.68 10.82
N ASN A 502 5.26 12.02 10.74
CA ASN A 502 4.93 10.80 11.46
C ASN A 502 5.20 10.95 12.97
N THR A 503 4.53 11.90 13.60
CA THR A 503 4.80 12.37 14.98
C THR A 503 4.58 11.27 16.03
N HIS A 504 3.76 10.26 15.74
CA HIS A 504 3.61 9.06 16.58
C HIS A 504 4.68 7.98 16.38
N GLY A 505 5.56 8.16 15.39
CA GLY A 505 6.62 7.21 15.02
C GLY A 505 6.30 6.26 13.87
N GLY A 506 5.16 6.45 13.20
CA GLY A 506 4.80 5.75 11.96
C GLY A 506 4.70 4.23 12.10
N GLN A 507 4.41 3.53 11.00
CA GLN A 507 4.35 2.06 11.00
C GLN A 507 5.73 1.42 11.15
N LEU A 508 6.81 2.15 10.83
CA LEU A 508 8.20 1.70 11.01
C LEU A 508 8.59 1.50 12.48
N SER A 509 7.93 2.18 13.43
CA SER A 509 8.23 2.05 14.86
C SER A 509 7.00 1.94 15.76
N ALA A 510 5.91 2.66 15.48
CA ALA A 510 4.69 2.59 16.28
C ALA A 510 3.88 1.30 16.05
N GLY A 511 3.96 0.72 14.85
CA GLY A 511 3.28 -0.54 14.49
C GLY A 511 2.38 -0.40 13.26
N ARG A 512 2.35 -1.42 12.40
CA ARG A 512 1.53 -1.41 11.19
C ARG A 512 0.04 -1.59 11.48
N LEU A 513 -0.69 -0.47 11.52
CA LEU A 513 -2.15 -0.41 11.59
C LEU A 513 -2.81 -0.02 10.26
N HIS A 514 -2.13 -0.26 9.13
CA HIS A 514 -2.62 -0.02 7.75
C HIS A 514 -3.11 1.41 7.53
N GLY A 515 -2.36 2.37 8.05
CA GLY A 515 -2.62 3.79 7.87
C GLY A 515 -3.63 4.41 8.83
N TRP A 516 -4.27 3.60 9.68
CA TRP A 516 -5.20 4.13 10.68
C TRP A 516 -4.51 4.76 11.89
N GLY A 517 -3.26 4.39 12.17
CA GLY A 517 -2.41 5.07 13.16
C GLY A 517 -2.14 6.54 12.77
N PHE A 518 -1.92 6.81 11.48
CA PHE A 518 -1.76 8.17 10.95
C PHE A 518 -3.03 9.01 11.13
N LEU A 519 -4.20 8.43 10.80
CA LEU A 519 -5.48 9.10 11.00
C LEU A 519 -5.73 9.44 12.48
N HIS A 520 -5.46 8.49 13.38
CA HIS A 520 -5.57 8.72 14.81
C HIS A 520 -4.62 9.84 15.26
N GLU A 521 -3.34 9.77 14.87
CA GLU A 521 -2.36 10.78 15.26
C GLU A 521 -2.67 12.16 14.69
N ALA A 522 -3.16 12.24 13.45
CA ALA A 522 -3.59 13.51 12.88
C ALA A 522 -4.69 14.17 13.72
N CYS A 523 -5.65 13.39 14.22
CA CYS A 523 -6.67 13.90 15.14
C CYS A 523 -6.07 14.33 16.49
N VAL A 524 -5.13 13.55 17.04
CA VAL A 524 -4.44 13.88 18.30
C VAL A 524 -3.67 15.20 18.19
N GLN A 525 -2.90 15.40 17.11
CA GLN A 525 -2.13 16.62 16.88
C GLN A 525 -3.04 17.84 16.72
N LEU A 526 -4.12 17.72 15.93
CA LEU A 526 -5.11 18.79 15.76
C LEU A 526 -5.84 19.14 17.07
N ARG A 527 -6.02 18.17 17.98
CA ARG A 527 -6.62 18.41 19.30
C ARG A 527 -5.65 18.95 20.34
N GLY A 528 -4.34 18.95 20.06
CA GLY A 528 -3.33 19.35 21.06
C GLY A 528 -3.11 18.29 22.15
N GLU A 529 -3.41 17.02 21.86
CA GLU A 529 -3.42 15.91 22.83
C GLU A 529 -2.19 14.99 22.71
N GLY A 530 -1.17 15.39 21.94
CA GLY A 530 0.02 14.58 21.66
C GLY A 530 0.97 14.36 22.84
N GLY A 531 0.84 15.13 23.93
CA GLY A 531 1.79 15.06 25.05
C GLY A 531 3.21 15.39 24.59
N ASP A 532 4.19 14.55 24.94
CA ASP A 532 5.61 14.78 24.60
C ASP A 532 5.90 14.80 23.09
N ARG A 533 5.00 14.24 22.26
CA ARG A 533 5.10 14.24 20.79
C ARG A 533 4.20 15.28 20.12
N GLN A 534 3.58 16.18 20.87
CA GLN A 534 2.79 17.26 20.29
C GLN A 534 3.73 18.25 19.56
N VAL A 535 3.41 18.57 18.31
CA VAL A 535 4.14 19.58 17.53
C VAL A 535 4.02 20.95 18.19
N ALA A 536 5.12 21.72 18.13
CA ALA A 536 5.16 23.08 18.65
C ALA A 536 4.38 24.03 17.73
N ASN A 537 3.66 24.99 18.32
CA ASN A 537 2.56 25.74 17.68
C ASN A 537 1.38 24.82 17.38
N GLN A 538 0.19 25.21 17.83
CA GLN A 538 -1.02 24.38 17.68
C GLN A 538 -1.29 24.13 16.19
N PRO A 539 -1.23 22.88 15.70
CA PRO A 539 -1.52 22.58 14.30
C PRO A 539 -2.99 22.88 13.97
N GLU A 540 -3.23 23.51 12.82
CA GLU A 540 -4.56 23.77 12.27
C GLU A 540 -4.89 22.83 11.11
N VAL A 541 -3.87 22.38 10.35
CA VAL A 541 -4.01 21.55 9.15
C VAL A 541 -3.05 20.37 9.18
N VAL A 542 -3.60 19.16 9.11
CA VAL A 542 -2.81 17.93 9.05
C VAL A 542 -3.19 17.12 7.82
N LEU A 543 -2.18 16.73 7.04
CA LEU A 543 -2.37 15.82 5.91
C LEU A 543 -1.92 14.43 6.33
N PHE A 544 -2.74 13.41 6.06
CA PHE A 544 -2.33 12.03 6.25
C PHE A 544 -2.58 11.18 5.01
N SER A 545 -1.75 10.16 4.81
CA SER A 545 -1.91 9.20 3.72
C SER A 545 -2.04 7.76 4.21
N ALA A 546 -2.67 6.93 3.38
CA ALA A 546 -2.84 5.50 3.60
C ALA A 546 -2.54 4.74 2.30
N GLY A 547 -1.91 3.58 2.43
CA GLY A 547 -1.55 2.72 1.30
C GLY A 547 -0.12 2.94 0.83
N GLY A 548 0.59 1.83 0.67
CA GLY A 548 1.98 1.76 0.18
C GLY A 548 2.07 1.26 -1.26
N GLY A 549 0.98 1.37 -2.01
CA GLY A 549 0.79 0.83 -3.36
C GLY A 549 -0.64 1.07 -3.84
N HIS A 550 -1.08 0.35 -4.86
CA HIS A 550 -2.42 0.54 -5.43
C HIS A 550 -3.52 -0.18 -4.60
N PRO A 551 -4.67 0.45 -4.35
CA PRO A 551 -4.91 1.89 -4.30
C PRO A 551 -4.42 2.51 -2.98
N GLY A 552 -3.97 3.77 -3.05
CA GLY A 552 -3.78 4.60 -1.85
C GLY A 552 -4.92 5.59 -1.62
N GLY A 553 -4.87 6.27 -0.49
CA GLY A 553 -5.78 7.34 -0.10
C GLY A 553 -5.04 8.43 0.65
N VAL A 554 -5.57 9.66 0.60
CA VAL A 554 -5.03 10.81 1.32
C VAL A 554 -6.19 11.68 1.79
N MET A 555 -6.08 12.29 2.96
CA MET A 555 -7.04 13.29 3.43
C MET A 555 -6.32 14.45 4.09
N ILE A 556 -6.93 15.63 4.00
CA ILE A 556 -6.54 16.82 4.74
C ILE A 556 -7.59 17.03 5.82
N LEU A 557 -7.15 17.02 7.07
CA LEU A 557 -7.96 17.25 8.25
C LEU A 557 -7.63 18.64 8.82
N THR A 558 -8.63 19.29 9.40
CA THR A 558 -8.45 20.62 9.98
C THR A 558 -9.10 20.72 11.35
N GLN A 559 -8.64 21.68 12.15
CA GLN A 559 -9.46 22.15 13.25
C GLN A 559 -10.79 22.67 12.70
N LEU A 560 -11.90 22.32 13.36
CA LEU A 560 -13.21 22.89 12.99
C LEU A 560 -13.25 24.35 13.48
N ARG A 561 -13.35 25.29 12.54
CA ARG A 561 -13.39 26.73 12.81
C ARG A 561 -14.77 27.23 13.20
#